data_AF-A0A0G4NQT8-F1
#
_entry.id   AF-A0A0G4NQT8-F1
#
_cell.length_a   1.000
_cell.length_b   1.000
_cell.length_c   1.000
_cell.angle_alpha   90.00
_cell.angle_beta   90.00
_cell.angle_gamma   90.00
#
_symmetry.space_group_name_H-M   'P 1'
#
loop_
_entity.id
_entity.type
_entity.pdbx_description
1 polymer ?
#
loop_
_entity_poly.entity_id
_entity_poly.type
_entity_poly.pdbx_seq_one_letter_code
_entity_poly.pdbx_strand_id
1 'polypeptide(L)'
;MARKCIMNFGPSLVPLLQVGFRGVVQTDAGFRVHLTTVQNHKDTCGPATWDAMMHYATKLRTNNVKVAFFSSTPQGGGVALMRHAL
;
A
#
# COMPACT_ATOMS: atom_id res chain seq x y z
N MET A 1 6.35 -10.32 -25.33
CA MET A 1 5.57 -9.96 -24.11
C MET A 1 6.04 -10.67 -22.86
N ALA A 2 6.28 -12.00 -22.86
CA ALA A 2 6.64 -12.77 -21.66
C ALA A 2 7.82 -12.22 -20.82
N ARG A 3 8.93 -11.81 -21.48
CA ARG A 3 10.14 -11.35 -20.75
C ARG A 3 9.92 -10.07 -19.92
N LYS A 4 9.09 -9.14 -20.39
CA LYS A 4 8.77 -7.92 -19.64
C LYS A 4 7.87 -8.20 -18.43
N CYS A 5 6.99 -9.20 -18.53
CA CYS A 5 6.15 -9.63 -17.41
C CYS A 5 6.97 -10.31 -16.31
N ILE A 6 7.93 -11.16 -16.67
CA ILE A 6 8.81 -11.85 -15.69
C ILE A 6 9.63 -10.86 -14.84
N MET A 7 9.96 -9.68 -15.36
CA MET A 7 10.63 -8.62 -14.58
C MET A 7 9.72 -7.95 -13.54
N ASN A 8 8.41 -8.14 -13.63
CA ASN A 8 7.43 -7.51 -12.73
C ASN A 8 6.65 -8.53 -11.88
N PHE A 9 6.52 -9.79 -12.33
CA PHE A 9 5.77 -10.83 -11.64
C PHE A 9 6.65 -12.07 -11.44
N GLY A 10 6.69 -12.55 -10.20
CA GLY A 10 7.44 -13.74 -9.83
C GLY A 10 6.69 -15.05 -10.14
N PRO A 11 7.30 -16.21 -9.81
CA PRO A 11 6.67 -17.52 -10.00
C PRO A 11 5.32 -17.69 -9.28
N SER A 12 5.09 -16.95 -8.19
CA SER A 12 3.83 -16.93 -7.45
C SER A 12 2.76 -16.03 -8.07
N LEU A 13 3.01 -15.44 -9.25
CA LEU A 13 2.12 -14.51 -9.95
C LEU A 13 1.79 -13.24 -9.17
N VAL A 14 2.55 -12.94 -8.11
CA VAL A 14 2.48 -11.67 -7.38
C VAL A 14 3.52 -10.69 -7.94
N PRO A 15 3.25 -9.37 -7.86
CA PRO A 15 4.25 -8.36 -8.17
C PRO A 15 5.53 -8.59 -7.37
N LEU A 16 6.67 -8.54 -8.04
CA LEU A 16 7.97 -8.56 -7.38
C LEU A 16 8.15 -7.27 -6.59
N LEU A 17 8.65 -7.39 -5.36
CA LEU A 17 9.02 -6.22 -4.57
C LEU A 17 10.14 -5.45 -5.28
N GLN A 18 9.88 -4.19 -5.61
CA GLN A 18 10.86 -3.30 -6.24
C GLN A 18 11.39 -2.29 -5.23
N VAL A 19 12.71 -2.07 -5.25
CA VAL A 19 13.37 -1.03 -4.45
C VAL A 19 13.95 -0.01 -5.43
N GLY A 20 13.40 1.20 -5.39
CA GLY A 20 13.76 2.31 -6.26
C GLY A 20 14.90 3.17 -5.72
N PHE A 21 15.02 4.36 -6.30
CA PHE A 21 16.04 5.35 -5.92
C PHE A 21 15.96 5.66 -4.42
N ARG A 22 17.12 5.78 -3.76
CA ARG A 22 17.26 6.03 -2.31
C ARG A 22 16.53 5.01 -1.41
N GLY A 23 16.36 3.77 -1.88
CA GLY A 23 15.77 2.72 -1.06
C GLY A 23 14.25 2.80 -0.91
N VAL A 24 13.58 3.62 -1.73
CA VAL A 24 12.11 3.72 -1.71
C VAL A 24 11.52 2.38 -2.13
N VAL A 25 10.70 1.80 -1.26
CA VAL A 25 9.96 0.57 -1.56
C VAL A 25 8.80 0.92 -2.49
N GLN A 26 8.77 0.31 -3.67
CA GLN A 26 7.73 0.50 -4.67
C GLN A 26 6.68 -0.59 -4.52
N THR A 27 5.78 -0.42 -3.55
CA THR A 27 4.74 -1.41 -3.20
C THR A 27 3.79 -1.73 -4.36
N ASP A 28 3.57 -0.78 -5.27
CA ASP A 28 2.71 -0.89 -6.46
C ASP A 28 3.52 -0.91 -7.78
N ALA A 29 4.78 -1.35 -7.71
CA ALA A 29 5.74 -1.33 -8.82
C ALA A 29 5.91 0.06 -9.46
N GLY A 30 5.82 1.11 -8.64
CA GLY A 30 6.00 2.50 -9.07
C GLY A 30 4.78 3.01 -9.84
N PHE A 31 3.60 2.86 -9.24
CA PHE A 31 2.30 3.25 -9.80
C PHE A 31 1.87 2.49 -11.05
N ARG A 32 2.45 1.30 -11.28
CA ARG A 32 2.13 0.46 -12.46
C ARG A 32 1.11 -0.62 -12.17
N VAL A 33 0.92 -0.98 -10.90
CA VAL A 33 0.03 -2.06 -10.48
C VAL A 33 -1.07 -1.52 -9.58
N HIS A 34 -2.33 -1.76 -9.96
CA HIS A 34 -3.47 -1.51 -9.09
C HIS A 34 -3.76 -2.76 -8.26
N LEU A 35 -3.33 -2.78 -7.00
CA LEU A 35 -3.44 -3.95 -6.13
C LEU A 35 -4.84 -4.15 -5.55
N THR A 36 -5.48 -3.05 -5.11
CA THR A 36 -6.78 -3.09 -4.44
C THR A 36 -7.65 -1.93 -4.88
N THR A 37 -8.95 -2.18 -4.91
CA THR A 37 -10.00 -1.17 -5.11
C THR A 37 -10.62 -0.79 -3.76
N VAL A 38 -11.36 0.32 -3.75
CA VAL A 38 -12.20 0.72 -2.60
C VAL A 38 -13.17 -0.40 -2.20
N GLN A 39 -13.72 -1.13 -3.19
CA GLN A 39 -14.64 -2.24 -2.92
C GLN A 39 -13.94 -3.37 -2.16
N ASN A 40 -12.69 -3.71 -2.51
CA ASN A 40 -11.94 -4.72 -1.77
C ASN A 40 -11.78 -4.36 -0.29
N HIS A 41 -11.65 -3.06 0.04
CA HIS A 41 -11.63 -2.63 1.44
C HIS A 41 -13.01 -2.72 2.10
N LYS A 42 -14.09 -2.36 1.37
CA LYS A 42 -15.46 -2.47 1.87
C LYS A 42 -15.82 -3.90 2.26
N ASP A 43 -15.45 -4.85 1.41
CA ASP A 43 -15.75 -6.27 1.60
C ASP A 43 -15.04 -6.89 2.82
N THR A 44 -14.00 -6.24 3.36
CA THR A 44 -13.28 -6.71 4.56
C THR A 44 -13.96 -6.36 5.88
N CYS A 45 -15.05 -5.58 5.84
CA CYS A 45 -15.70 -5.09 7.05
C CYS A 45 -17.23 -5.10 6.94
N GLY A 46 -17.91 -5.07 8.09
CA GLY A 46 -19.36 -4.95 8.14
C GLY A 46 -19.85 -3.55 7.73
N PRO A 47 -21.12 -3.40 7.34
CA PRO A 47 -21.68 -2.12 6.90
C PRO A 47 -21.49 -0.99 7.93
N ALA A 48 -21.72 -1.26 9.22
CA ALA A 48 -21.58 -0.26 10.27
C ALA A 48 -20.14 0.30 10.36
N THR A 49 -19.13 -0.56 10.24
CA THR A 49 -17.72 -0.15 10.24
C THR A 49 -17.38 0.68 9.01
N TRP A 50 -17.88 0.26 7.84
CA TRP A 50 -17.68 0.98 6.59
C TRP A 50 -18.30 2.38 6.63
N ASP A 51 -19.55 2.48 7.09
CA ASP A 51 -20.29 3.74 7.14
C ASP A 51 -19.64 4.72 8.13
N ALA A 52 -19.17 4.24 9.28
CA ALA A 52 -18.42 5.03 10.24
C ALA A 52 -17.11 5.57 9.62
N MET A 53 -16.34 4.72 8.93
CA MET A 53 -15.11 5.13 8.23
C MET A 53 -15.40 6.19 7.17
N MET A 54 -16.43 5.98 6.34
CA MET A 54 -16.78 6.89 5.25
C MET A 54 -17.31 8.24 5.74
N HIS A 55 -17.99 8.26 6.89
CA HIS A 55 -18.41 9.49 7.56
C HIS A 55 -17.22 10.41 7.83
N TYR A 56 -16.16 9.88 8.44
CA TYR A 56 -14.96 10.66 8.74
C TYR A 56 -14.14 10.98 7.48
N ALA A 57 -13.94 10.01 6.59
CA ALA A 57 -13.19 10.21 5.35
C ALA A 57 -13.81 11.32 4.48
N THR A 58 -15.15 11.34 4.36
CA THR A 58 -15.87 12.37 3.62
C THR A 58 -15.70 13.75 4.25
N LYS A 59 -15.82 13.86 5.58
CA LYS A 59 -15.61 15.13 6.30
C LYS A 59 -14.18 15.66 6.11
N LEU A 60 -13.16 14.81 6.20
CA LEU A 60 -11.77 15.21 5.98
C LEU A 60 -11.56 15.76 4.56
N ARG A 61 -12.16 15.09 3.56
CA ARG A 61 -12.10 15.53 2.15
C ARG A 61 -12.80 16.87 1.95
N THR A 62 -14.03 17.03 2.42
CA THR A 62 -14.80 18.28 2.29
C THR A 62 -14.08 19.46 2.94
N ASN A 63 -13.39 19.21 4.06
CA ASN A 63 -12.63 20.23 4.79
C ASN A 63 -11.21 20.44 4.25
N ASN A 64 -10.83 19.78 3.15
CA ASN A 64 -9.48 19.84 2.56
C ASN A 64 -8.34 19.51 3.56
N VAL A 65 -8.62 18.61 4.51
CA VAL A 65 -7.63 18.19 5.51
C VAL A 65 -6.58 17.29 4.84
N LYS A 66 -5.31 17.65 4.98
CA LYS A 66 -4.18 16.86 4.49
C LYS A 66 -3.74 15.88 5.57
N VAL A 67 -3.62 14.61 5.21
CA VAL A 67 -3.16 13.53 6.11
C VAL A 67 -1.83 13.02 5.58
N ALA A 68 -0.84 12.91 6.47
CA ALA A 68 0.45 12.28 6.19
C ALA A 68 0.62 11.06 7.11
N PHE A 69 1.01 9.92 6.53
CA PHE A 69 1.32 8.72 7.27
C PHE A 69 2.83 8.64 7.48
N PHE A 70 3.23 8.50 8.74
CA PHE A 70 4.64 8.30 9.10
C PHE A 70 4.76 6.90 9.69
N SER A 71 5.72 6.13 9.18
CA SER A 71 6.15 4.88 9.78
C SER A 71 7.52 5.08 10.39
N SER A 72 7.73 4.53 11.59
CA SER A 72 9.06 4.45 12.18
C SER A 72 9.37 2.97 12.40
N THR A 73 10.44 2.50 11.77
CA THR A 73 11.07 1.23 12.15
C THR A 73 12.33 1.61 12.91
N PRO A 74 12.42 1.34 14.23
CA PRO A 74 13.65 1.60 14.98
C PRO A 74 14.78 0.80 14.33
N GLN A 75 15.86 1.46 13.91
CA GLN A 75 17.08 0.75 13.48
C GLN A 75 17.79 0.15 14.71
N GLY A 76 17.29 -0.99 15.19
CA GLY A 76 17.98 -1.85 16.15
C GLY A 76 18.70 -2.97 15.40
N GLY A 77 20.03 -3.00 15.48
CA GLY A 77 20.95 -3.84 14.69
C GLY A 77 20.94 -5.35 15.01
N GLY A 78 19.79 -6.01 14.87
CA GLY A 78 19.69 -7.45 15.05
C GLY A 78 18.36 -8.00 14.56
N VAL A 79 18.21 -8.15 13.25
CA VAL A 79 17.15 -8.95 12.61
C VAL A 79 15.72 -8.44 12.83
N ALA A 80 15.42 -7.23 12.35
CA ALA A 80 14.04 -6.79 12.13
C ALA A 80 13.94 -5.86 10.92
N LEU A 81 14.28 -6.36 9.71
CA LEU A 81 13.99 -5.68 8.44
C LEU A 81 12.50 -5.83 8.08
N MET A 82 11.62 -5.34 8.93
CA MET A 82 10.20 -5.24 8.63
C MET A 82 9.96 -3.98 7.79
N ARG A 83 10.19 -4.13 6.48
CA ARG A 83 9.93 -3.15 5.40
C ARG A 83 8.41 -3.04 5.16
N HIS A 84 7.67 -2.69 6.21
CA HIS A 84 6.20 -2.56 6.21
C HIS A 84 5.78 -1.11 6.50
N ALA A 85 6.61 -0.15 6.08
CA ALA A 85 6.16 1.22 5.92
C ALA A 85 5.10 1.24 4.81
N LEU A 86 3.92 1.79 5.12
CA LEU A 86 2.80 1.99 4.18
C LEU A 86 3.25 2.66 2.88
#